data_AF-A0A6G1GU75-F1
#
_entry.id   AF-A0A6G1GU75-F1
#
_cell.length_a   1.000
_cell.length_b   1.000
_cell.length_c   1.000
_cell.angle_alpha   90.00
_cell.angle_beta   90.00
_cell.angle_gamma   90.00
#
_symmetry.space_group_name_H-M   'P 1'
#
loop_
_entity.id
_entity.type
_entity.pdbx_description
1 polymer ?
#
loop_
_entity_poly.entity_id
_entity_poly.type
_entity_poly.pdbx_seq_one_letter_code
_entity_poly.pdbx_strand_id
1 'polypeptide(L)'
;MDGDPVIEPEVDVDGFSRVLPLPYRVAVIIVLGVWAWGCNLHYLQLVKIDVPSLIRYPSRTSPTHISHHRSTYRLATLISLPLAASLLLFWAVTRGDPASIRSWELLPNLYLLVLVICFFLPFHIFSGSGRSRFLATLKRISIGGIAEAQDGRFGDILMADALTSYAKVLGDLFISLCMFFSPGRSSTGTPDRTCGGLFVVPFIIAVPSTIRLRQCLIEFGRVRNANKRAGHIGSHGWGGQHLANALKYSTAFPVIILSALQRGYDPEKMGMSEAGLFRLWLLFVFINSFYSFYWDIAKDWDLSLFSKHRDSPEHPWGLRRHRYFHADNLYYTAMVIDLFLRCTWSFKLSPHLDHFNDLEGGIFTMEVLEVFRRWMWIFFRVETEWGRSQMSVALQKSKLK
;
A
#
# COMPACT_ATOMS: atom_id res chain seq x y z
N MET A 1 -32.51 25.35 -44.86
CA MET A 1 -32.26 24.05 -44.22
C MET A 1 -31.13 24.31 -43.27
N ASP A 2 -31.54 24.60 -42.05
CA ASP A 2 -30.70 25.04 -40.95
C ASP A 2 -29.78 23.89 -40.55
N GLY A 3 -28.48 24.16 -40.55
CA GLY A 3 -27.50 23.22 -40.02
C GLY A 3 -27.66 23.18 -38.51
N ASP A 4 -28.24 22.10 -38.00
CA ASP A 4 -28.22 21.81 -36.58
C ASP A 4 -26.77 21.91 -36.08
N PRO A 5 -26.48 22.73 -35.06
CA PRO A 5 -25.16 22.72 -34.47
C PRO A 5 -24.93 21.33 -33.88
N VAL A 6 -23.83 20.70 -34.27
CA VAL A 6 -23.31 19.52 -33.57
C VAL A 6 -23.07 19.98 -32.14
N ILE A 7 -23.99 19.63 -31.23
CA ILE A 7 -23.79 19.78 -29.80
C ILE A 7 -22.65 18.82 -29.48
N GLU A 8 -21.42 19.32 -29.41
CA GLU A 8 -20.33 18.56 -28.81
C GLU A 8 -20.82 18.14 -27.42
N PRO A 9 -20.79 16.84 -27.08
CA PRO A 9 -21.33 16.37 -25.81
C PRO A 9 -20.61 17.12 -24.69
N GLU A 10 -21.42 17.75 -23.85
CA GLU A 10 -20.99 18.54 -22.70
C GLU A 10 -19.86 17.81 -21.98
N VAL A 11 -18.73 18.51 -21.88
CA VAL A 11 -17.48 17.95 -21.41
C VAL A 11 -17.59 17.69 -19.91
N ASP A 12 -18.09 16.51 -19.53
CA ASP A 12 -18.25 16.14 -18.13
C ASP A 12 -16.90 15.76 -17.53
N VAL A 13 -16.15 16.79 -17.11
CA VAL A 13 -15.03 16.66 -16.18
C VAL A 13 -15.56 17.03 -14.81
N ASP A 14 -15.61 16.05 -13.91
CA ASP A 14 -16.06 16.27 -12.53
C ASP A 14 -15.25 17.37 -11.83
N GLY A 15 -15.86 18.02 -10.84
CA GLY A 15 -15.26 19.19 -10.18
C GLY A 15 -13.88 18.92 -9.57
N PHE A 16 -13.62 17.69 -9.09
CA PHE A 16 -12.33 17.32 -8.53
C PHE A 16 -11.29 17.05 -9.61
N SER A 17 -11.65 16.39 -10.71
CA SER A 17 -10.77 16.20 -11.88
C SER A 17 -10.34 17.51 -12.53
N ARG A 18 -11.14 18.58 -12.42
CA ARG A 18 -10.72 19.91 -12.89
C ARG A 18 -9.52 20.48 -12.13
N VAL A 19 -9.39 20.15 -10.85
CA VAL A 19 -8.29 20.61 -10.00
C VAL A 19 -7.15 19.61 -9.98
N LEU A 20 -7.47 18.32 -9.82
CA LEU A 20 -6.48 17.26 -9.66
C LEU A 20 -6.91 16.05 -10.51
N PRO A 21 -6.57 16.03 -11.82
CA PRO A 21 -6.90 14.90 -12.67
C PRO A 21 -6.16 13.62 -12.24
N LEU A 22 -6.67 12.47 -12.66
CA LEU A 22 -6.23 11.15 -12.21
C LEU A 22 -4.69 10.93 -12.25
N PRO A 23 -3.95 11.32 -13.30
CA PRO A 23 -2.51 11.13 -13.32
C PRO A 23 -1.80 11.86 -12.17
N TYR A 24 -2.25 13.07 -11.83
CA TYR A 24 -1.68 13.83 -10.71
C TYR A 24 -2.08 13.24 -9.36
N ARG A 25 -3.27 12.66 -9.22
CA ARG A 25 -3.67 11.94 -7.99
C ARG A 25 -2.69 10.81 -7.69
N VAL A 26 -2.42 9.96 -8.69
CA VAL A 26 -1.46 8.86 -8.60
C VAL A 26 -0.06 9.37 -8.23
N ALA A 27 0.40 10.41 -8.93
CA ALA A 27 1.68 11.06 -8.67
C ALA A 27 1.82 11.55 -7.23
N VAL A 28 0.83 12.31 -6.74
CA VAL A 28 0.82 12.86 -5.37
C VAL A 28 0.91 11.74 -4.33
N ILE A 29 0.16 10.66 -4.50
CA ILE A 29 0.16 9.54 -3.55
C ILE A 29 1.49 8.77 -3.56
N ILE A 30 2.12 8.61 -4.72
CA ILE A 30 3.47 8.01 -4.83
C ILE A 30 4.50 8.89 -4.11
N VAL A 31 4.51 10.19 -4.38
CA VAL A 31 5.44 11.15 -3.75
C VAL A 31 5.24 11.21 -2.24
N LEU A 32 3.98 11.22 -1.78
CA LEU A 32 3.63 11.15 -0.36
C LEU A 32 4.22 9.91 0.31
N GLY A 33 4.18 8.75 -0.34
CA GLY A 33 4.79 7.52 0.16
C GLY A 33 6.30 7.63 0.39
N VAL A 34 7.02 8.33 -0.50
CA VAL A 34 8.47 8.55 -0.35
C VAL A 34 8.75 9.47 0.85
N TRP A 35 7.97 10.53 1.02
CA TRP A 35 8.05 11.40 2.21
C TRP A 35 7.75 10.63 3.49
N ALA A 36 6.66 9.86 3.50
CA ALA A 36 6.24 9.02 4.61
C ALA A 36 7.35 8.05 5.04
N TRP A 37 7.97 7.36 4.09
CA TRP A 37 9.10 6.47 4.35
C TRP A 37 10.32 7.22 4.91
N GLY A 38 10.63 8.40 4.38
CA GLY A 38 11.68 9.27 4.91
C GLY A 38 11.44 9.65 6.38
N CYS A 39 10.20 9.99 6.72
CA CYS A 39 9.77 10.27 8.09
C CYS A 39 9.86 9.04 9.01
N ASN A 40 9.49 7.84 8.52
CA ASN A 40 9.69 6.61 9.29
C ASN A 40 11.17 6.43 9.64
N LEU A 41 12.06 6.50 8.64
CA LEU A 41 13.51 6.34 8.84
C LEU A 41 14.08 7.39 9.79
N HIS A 42 13.64 8.64 9.66
CA HIS A 42 14.16 9.74 10.48
C HIS A 42 13.77 9.56 11.95
N TYR A 43 12.48 9.38 12.24
CA TYR A 43 12.01 9.27 13.62
C TYR A 43 12.48 7.99 14.29
N LEU A 44 12.49 6.86 13.58
CA LEU A 44 13.00 5.59 14.12
C LEU A 44 14.49 5.69 14.47
N GLN A 45 15.28 6.43 13.70
CA GLN A 45 16.66 6.71 14.06
C GLN A 45 16.79 7.57 15.33
N LEU A 46 15.91 8.56 15.53
CA LEU A 46 15.91 9.40 16.74
C LEU A 46 15.65 8.58 18.02
N VAL A 47 14.77 7.57 17.94
CA VAL A 47 14.52 6.63 19.04
C VAL A 47 15.51 5.44 19.08
N LYS A 48 16.62 5.54 18.34
CA LYS A 48 17.71 4.55 18.31
C LYS A 48 17.33 3.17 17.76
N ILE A 49 16.37 3.11 16.84
CA ILE A 49 16.01 1.90 16.08
C ILE A 49 16.73 1.92 14.73
N ASP A 50 17.61 0.95 14.49
CA ASP A 50 18.37 0.82 13.24
C ASP A 50 17.59 0.04 12.17
N VAL A 51 16.71 0.76 11.46
CA VAL A 51 15.89 0.21 10.37
C VAL A 51 16.76 -0.44 9.27
N PRO A 52 17.83 0.20 8.75
CA PRO A 52 18.73 -0.42 7.78
C PRO A 52 19.20 -1.82 8.18
N SER A 53 19.59 -2.02 9.44
CA SER A 53 20.04 -3.34 9.90
C SER A 53 18.93 -4.39 9.85
N LEU A 54 17.68 -4.03 10.20
CA LEU A 54 16.52 -4.93 10.17
C LEU A 54 16.17 -5.38 8.75
N ILE A 55 16.25 -4.48 7.79
CA ILE A 55 15.98 -4.79 6.37
C ILE A 55 17.23 -5.24 5.61
N ARG A 56 18.34 -5.49 6.33
CA ARG A 56 19.64 -5.90 5.78
C ARG A 56 20.19 -4.94 4.72
N TYR A 57 19.85 -3.66 4.81
CA TYR A 57 20.39 -2.61 3.96
C TYR A 57 21.86 -2.33 4.34
N PRO A 58 22.76 -2.00 3.40
CA PRO A 58 24.17 -1.82 3.70
C PRO A 58 24.39 -0.73 4.74
N SER A 59 25.14 -1.06 5.78
CA SER A 59 25.54 -0.11 6.82
C SER A 59 26.38 1.00 6.22
N ARG A 60 26.30 2.18 6.83
CA ARG A 60 27.16 3.32 6.48
C ARG A 60 28.60 2.96 6.82
N THR A 61 29.49 3.09 5.84
CA THR A 61 30.94 2.87 6.02
C THR A 61 31.61 3.99 6.82
N SER A 62 31.00 5.18 6.86
CA SER A 62 31.48 6.34 7.62
C SER A 62 30.33 7.19 8.18
N PRO A 63 30.49 7.80 9.37
CA PRO A 63 29.59 8.84 9.90
C PRO A 63 29.46 10.06 8.99
N THR A 64 30.39 10.29 8.07
CA THR A 64 30.32 11.37 7.07
C THR A 64 29.40 11.04 5.88
N HIS A 65 29.10 9.76 5.66
CA HIS A 65 28.19 9.35 4.59
C HIS A 65 26.77 9.84 4.88
N ILE A 66 26.00 10.23 3.87
CA ILE A 66 24.64 10.75 4.07
C ILE A 66 23.77 9.68 4.77
N SER A 67 22.97 10.10 5.75
CA SER A 67 22.03 9.21 6.43
C SER A 67 20.92 8.75 5.49
N HIS A 68 20.37 7.54 5.73
CA HIS A 68 19.35 6.97 4.85
C HIS A 68 18.11 7.86 4.75
N HIS A 69 17.63 8.43 5.86
CA HIS A 69 16.50 9.37 5.84
C HIS A 69 16.78 10.63 5.01
N ARG A 70 18.00 11.22 5.08
CA ARG A 70 18.37 12.37 4.24
C ARG A 70 18.45 12.00 2.77
N SER A 71 18.95 10.80 2.44
CA SER A 71 18.92 10.29 1.06
C SER A 71 17.48 10.15 0.56
N THR A 72 16.56 9.66 1.38
CA THR A 72 15.14 9.55 1.05
C THR A 72 14.49 10.93 0.88
N TYR A 73 14.77 11.89 1.77
CA TYR A 73 14.25 13.26 1.62
C TYR A 73 14.79 13.98 0.39
N ARG A 74 16.04 13.71 -0.02
CA ARG A 74 16.58 14.23 -1.29
C ARG A 74 15.80 13.68 -2.47
N LEU A 75 15.53 12.37 -2.50
CA LEU A 75 14.68 11.77 -3.53
C LEU A 75 13.27 12.39 -3.50
N ALA A 76 12.66 12.49 -2.32
CA ALA A 76 11.33 13.06 -2.15
C ALA A 76 11.27 14.51 -2.66
N THR A 77 12.27 15.34 -2.33
CA THR A 77 12.36 16.72 -2.81
C THR A 77 12.55 16.78 -4.32
N LEU A 78 13.45 15.94 -4.87
CA LEU A 78 13.73 15.85 -6.29
C LEU A 78 12.47 15.54 -7.11
N ILE A 79 11.59 14.66 -6.63
CA ILE A 79 10.34 14.33 -7.33
C ILE A 79 9.21 15.31 -7.00
N SER A 80 9.22 15.96 -5.83
CA SER A 80 8.18 16.92 -5.41
C SER A 80 8.30 18.26 -6.14
N LEU A 81 9.51 18.77 -6.37
CA LEU A 81 9.71 20.05 -7.07
C LEU A 81 9.13 20.05 -8.50
N PRO A 82 9.44 19.08 -9.38
CA PRO A 82 8.82 18.99 -10.69
C PRO A 82 7.32 18.69 -10.63
N LEU A 83 6.82 17.98 -9.59
CA LEU A 83 5.38 17.79 -9.39
C LEU A 83 4.69 19.12 -9.14
N ALA A 84 5.21 19.90 -8.19
CA ALA A 84 4.66 21.21 -7.85
C ALA A 84 4.72 22.16 -9.04
N ALA A 85 5.85 22.20 -9.76
CA ALA A 85 5.98 23.00 -10.98
C ALA A 85 4.98 22.57 -12.06
N SER A 86 4.81 21.26 -12.29
CA SER A 86 3.86 20.71 -13.25
C SER A 86 2.41 21.03 -12.87
N LEU A 87 2.03 20.87 -11.61
CA LEU A 87 0.70 21.21 -11.08
C LEU A 87 0.40 22.70 -11.19
N LEU A 88 1.32 23.56 -10.77
CA LEU A 88 1.15 25.00 -10.84
C LEU A 88 1.02 25.48 -12.29
N LEU A 89 1.82 24.91 -13.20
CA LEU A 89 1.69 25.18 -14.64
C LEU A 89 0.33 24.71 -15.16
N PHE A 90 -0.09 23.48 -14.82
CA PHE A 90 -1.38 22.94 -15.20
C PHE A 90 -2.54 23.85 -14.75
N TRP A 91 -2.55 24.31 -13.50
CA TRP A 91 -3.57 25.25 -13.02
C TRP A 91 -3.52 26.60 -13.72
N ALA A 92 -2.32 27.12 -13.98
CA ALA A 92 -2.15 28.41 -14.64
C ALA A 92 -2.65 28.41 -16.10
N VAL A 93 -2.39 27.33 -16.85
CA VAL A 93 -2.77 27.22 -18.26
C VAL A 93 -4.23 26.79 -18.44
N THR A 94 -4.74 25.91 -17.57
CA THR A 94 -6.12 25.41 -17.72
C THR A 94 -7.16 26.30 -17.08
N ARG A 95 -6.84 26.97 -15.95
CA ARG A 95 -7.79 27.77 -15.16
C ARG A 95 -9.11 27.05 -14.83
N GLY A 96 -9.10 25.71 -14.82
CA GLY A 96 -10.29 24.87 -14.62
C GLY A 96 -11.23 24.77 -15.84
N ASP A 97 -10.85 25.32 -17.00
CA ASP A 97 -11.60 25.19 -18.24
C ASP A 97 -11.51 23.74 -18.78
N PRO A 98 -12.64 23.04 -18.99
CA PRO A 98 -12.62 21.63 -19.36
C PRO A 98 -11.99 21.33 -20.73
N ALA A 99 -12.13 22.23 -21.71
CA ALA A 99 -11.49 22.07 -23.02
C ALA A 99 -9.96 22.19 -22.92
N SER A 100 -9.49 23.16 -22.14
CA SER A 100 -8.07 23.35 -21.84
C SER A 100 -7.48 22.18 -21.03
N ILE A 101 -8.23 21.62 -20.08
CA ILE A 101 -7.80 20.44 -19.29
C ILE A 101 -7.53 19.23 -20.20
N ARG A 102 -8.36 19.02 -21.22
CA ARG A 102 -8.16 17.94 -22.20
C ARG A 102 -6.99 18.23 -23.13
N SER A 103 -6.86 19.46 -23.63
CA SER A 103 -5.77 19.82 -24.55
C SER A 103 -4.38 19.76 -23.90
N TRP A 104 -4.30 19.97 -22.58
CA TRP A 104 -3.08 19.87 -21.79
C TRP A 104 -2.88 18.52 -21.09
N GLU A 105 -3.57 17.45 -21.52
CA GLU A 105 -3.45 16.12 -20.91
C GLU A 105 -2.04 15.54 -20.93
N LEU A 106 -1.20 15.98 -21.87
CA LEU A 106 0.19 15.53 -21.98
C LEU A 106 1.02 15.90 -20.74
N LEU A 107 0.77 17.06 -20.13
CA LEU A 107 1.56 17.58 -19.00
C LEU A 107 1.52 16.64 -17.76
N PRO A 108 0.35 16.23 -17.24
CA PRO A 108 0.28 15.25 -16.14
C PRO A 108 0.95 13.92 -16.47
N ASN A 109 0.76 13.41 -17.70
CA ASN A 109 1.32 12.13 -18.12
C ASN A 109 2.83 12.16 -18.30
N LEU A 110 3.40 13.28 -18.77
CA LEU A 110 4.85 13.49 -18.80
C LEU A 110 5.43 13.44 -17.39
N TYR A 111 4.76 14.00 -16.39
CA TYR A 111 5.22 13.90 -15.01
C TYR A 111 5.16 12.45 -14.48
N LEU A 112 4.11 11.69 -14.77
CA LEU A 112 4.07 10.26 -14.44
C LEU A 112 5.23 9.48 -15.10
N LEU A 113 5.56 9.81 -16.35
CA LEU A 113 6.72 9.24 -17.03
C LEU A 113 8.03 9.58 -16.30
N VAL A 114 8.21 10.84 -15.87
CA VAL A 114 9.37 11.26 -15.05
C VAL A 114 9.46 10.44 -13.76
N LEU A 115 8.34 10.21 -13.06
CA LEU A 115 8.32 9.35 -11.87
C LEU A 115 8.81 7.93 -12.19
N VAL A 116 8.26 7.29 -13.22
CA VAL A 116 8.66 5.94 -13.65
C VAL A 116 10.16 5.91 -13.98
N ILE A 117 10.63 6.89 -14.74
CA ILE A 117 12.04 7.07 -15.10
C ILE A 117 12.92 7.18 -13.83
N CYS A 118 12.53 7.99 -12.84
CA CYS A 118 13.28 8.14 -11.59
C CYS A 118 13.39 6.84 -10.78
N PHE A 119 12.31 6.03 -10.73
CA PHE A 119 12.28 4.80 -9.95
C PHE A 119 12.93 3.60 -10.67
N PHE A 120 12.81 3.51 -12.00
CA PHE A 120 13.17 2.30 -12.75
C PHE A 120 14.44 2.43 -13.60
N LEU A 121 14.77 3.60 -14.14
CA LEU A 121 15.93 3.74 -15.03
C LEU A 121 17.22 3.98 -14.26
N PRO A 122 18.35 3.35 -14.66
CA PRO A 122 19.59 3.34 -13.90
C PRO A 122 20.44 4.61 -14.07
N PHE A 123 19.93 5.80 -13.73
CA PHE A 123 20.79 7.01 -13.74
C PHE A 123 21.83 6.99 -12.61
N HIS A 124 23.09 7.27 -12.93
CA HIS A 124 24.22 7.34 -11.99
C HIS A 124 24.19 8.55 -11.04
N ILE A 125 23.27 9.50 -11.27
CA ILE A 125 23.13 10.74 -10.50
C ILE A 125 22.48 10.50 -9.12
N PHE A 126 21.75 9.38 -8.97
CA PHE A 126 20.99 9.06 -7.76
C PHE A 126 21.67 7.98 -6.93
N SER A 127 21.22 7.76 -5.68
CA SER A 127 21.67 6.67 -4.82
C SER A 127 21.45 5.31 -5.49
N GLY A 128 22.40 4.88 -6.32
CA GLY A 128 22.26 3.71 -7.19
C GLY A 128 22.07 2.41 -6.41
N SER A 129 22.65 2.34 -5.21
CA SER A 129 22.49 1.20 -4.30
C SER A 129 21.06 1.09 -3.74
N GLY A 130 20.43 2.22 -3.39
CA GLY A 130 19.06 2.23 -2.88
C GLY A 130 18.04 1.78 -3.91
N ARG A 131 18.11 2.37 -5.11
CA ARG A 131 17.23 2.01 -6.24
C ARG A 131 17.42 0.56 -6.67
N SER A 132 18.66 0.10 -6.81
CA SER A 132 18.96 -1.29 -7.19
C SER A 132 18.35 -2.28 -6.21
N ARG A 133 18.46 -2.02 -4.90
CA ARG A 133 17.85 -2.87 -3.86
C ARG A 133 16.33 -2.80 -3.86
N PHE A 134 15.75 -1.62 -4.07
CA PHE A 134 14.31 -1.45 -4.22
C PHE A 134 13.78 -2.29 -5.40
N LEU A 135 14.38 -2.16 -6.58
CA LEU A 135 14.00 -2.91 -7.78
C LEU A 135 14.25 -4.41 -7.62
N ALA A 136 15.35 -4.83 -7.02
CA ALA A 136 15.63 -6.24 -6.74
C ALA A 136 14.58 -6.84 -5.78
N THR A 137 14.14 -6.06 -4.79
CA THR A 137 13.08 -6.47 -3.85
C THR A 137 11.74 -6.57 -4.55
N LEU A 138 11.33 -5.54 -5.31
CA LEU A 138 10.11 -5.57 -6.12
C LEU A 138 10.11 -6.76 -7.08
N LYS A 139 11.18 -6.96 -7.85
CA LYS A 139 11.32 -8.10 -8.76
C LYS A 139 11.17 -9.43 -8.03
N ARG A 140 11.85 -9.59 -6.88
CA ARG A 140 11.79 -10.82 -6.07
C ARG A 140 10.36 -11.09 -5.62
N ILE A 141 9.69 -10.14 -4.97
CA ILE A 141 8.35 -10.35 -4.43
C ILE A 141 7.28 -10.54 -5.53
N SER A 142 7.42 -9.86 -6.68
CA SER A 142 6.48 -9.96 -7.80
C SER A 142 6.55 -11.31 -8.52
N ILE A 143 7.76 -11.81 -8.83
CA ILE A 143 7.91 -13.08 -9.57
C ILE A 143 7.62 -14.27 -8.68
N GLY A 144 8.03 -14.18 -7.42
CA GLY A 144 8.81 -15.32 -6.93
C GLY A 144 8.75 -15.59 -5.45
N GLY A 145 9.38 -14.67 -4.79
CA GLY A 145 10.31 -15.03 -3.78
C GLY A 145 9.99 -14.30 -2.51
N ILE A 146 10.60 -14.83 -1.48
CA ILE A 146 10.80 -14.15 -0.23
C ILE A 146 12.20 -14.50 0.21
N ALA A 147 12.98 -13.48 0.54
CA ALA A 147 14.31 -13.67 1.08
C ALA A 147 14.26 -14.59 2.31
N GLU A 148 15.35 -15.31 2.56
CA GLU A 148 15.50 -16.02 3.82
C GLU A 148 15.58 -15.03 4.99
N ALA A 149 15.40 -15.53 6.21
CA ALA A 149 15.42 -14.67 7.41
C ALA A 149 16.72 -13.86 7.53
N GLN A 150 17.86 -14.44 7.16
CA GLN A 150 19.17 -13.79 7.16
C GLN A 150 19.35 -12.76 6.03
N ASP A 151 18.60 -12.88 4.92
CA ASP A 151 18.84 -12.15 3.66
C ASP A 151 17.89 -10.95 3.45
N GLY A 152 17.11 -10.59 4.48
CA GLY A 152 16.25 -9.41 4.44
C GLY A 152 14.76 -9.70 4.26
N ARG A 153 14.28 -10.89 4.69
CA ARG A 153 12.86 -11.26 4.72
C ARG A 153 11.94 -10.14 5.23
N PHE A 154 12.35 -9.42 6.27
CA PHE A 154 11.55 -8.34 6.84
C PHE A 154 11.33 -7.18 5.86
N GLY A 155 12.35 -6.82 5.07
CA GLY A 155 12.23 -5.82 4.01
C GLY A 155 11.25 -6.24 2.90
N ASP A 156 11.26 -7.52 2.52
CA ASP A 156 10.30 -8.07 1.55
C ASP A 156 8.87 -8.00 2.04
N ILE A 157 8.66 -8.32 3.32
CA ILE A 157 7.35 -8.26 3.98
C ILE A 157 6.87 -6.81 4.04
N LEU A 158 7.70 -5.88 4.50
CA LEU A 158 7.35 -4.45 4.56
C LEU A 158 6.99 -3.89 3.18
N MET A 159 7.77 -4.22 2.14
CA MET A 159 7.51 -3.76 0.78
C MET A 159 6.19 -4.33 0.25
N ALA A 160 5.97 -5.64 0.42
CA ALA A 160 4.75 -6.28 -0.06
C ALA A 160 3.51 -5.78 0.70
N ASP A 161 3.63 -5.50 2.00
CA ASP A 161 2.55 -4.89 2.79
C ASP A 161 2.28 -3.43 2.40
N ALA A 162 3.32 -2.66 2.05
CA ALA A 162 3.13 -1.34 1.47
C ALA A 162 2.36 -1.42 0.13
N LEU A 163 2.70 -2.37 -0.74
CA LEU A 163 1.98 -2.56 -2.02
C LEU A 163 0.49 -2.86 -1.82
N THR A 164 0.07 -3.53 -0.75
CA THR A 164 -1.37 -3.77 -0.49
C THR A 164 -2.14 -2.46 -0.27
N SER A 165 -1.50 -1.46 0.32
CA SER A 165 -2.08 -0.12 0.51
C SER A 165 -2.14 0.67 -0.80
N TYR A 166 -1.22 0.39 -1.74
CA TYR A 166 -1.17 0.96 -3.08
C TYR A 166 -2.01 0.23 -4.14
N ALA A 167 -2.77 -0.82 -3.77
CA ALA A 167 -3.51 -1.64 -4.74
C ALA A 167 -4.45 -0.82 -5.65
N LYS A 168 -5.22 0.13 -5.08
CA LYS A 168 -6.10 1.02 -5.85
C LYS A 168 -5.31 2.03 -6.70
N VAL A 169 -4.23 2.61 -6.14
CA VAL A 169 -3.32 3.51 -6.86
C VAL A 169 -2.71 2.84 -8.10
N LEU A 170 -2.39 1.54 -8.02
CA LEU A 170 -1.93 0.75 -9.17
C LEU A 170 -3.04 0.56 -10.22
N GLY A 171 -4.29 0.36 -9.78
CA GLY A 171 -5.46 0.35 -10.66
C GLY A 171 -5.66 1.69 -11.37
N ASP A 172 -5.50 2.80 -10.65
CA ASP A 172 -5.65 4.16 -11.19
C ASP A 172 -4.52 4.56 -12.12
N LEU A 173 -3.29 4.11 -11.83
CA LEU A 173 -2.18 4.21 -12.75
C LEU A 173 -2.50 3.49 -14.07
N PHE A 174 -3.08 2.29 -14.00
CA PHE A 174 -3.49 1.57 -15.21
C PHE A 174 -4.62 2.29 -15.95
N ILE A 175 -5.66 2.76 -15.26
CA ILE A 175 -6.76 3.53 -15.90
C ILE A 175 -6.23 4.79 -16.57
N SER A 176 -5.36 5.54 -15.89
CA SER A 176 -4.70 6.73 -16.43
C SER A 176 -3.98 6.43 -17.74
N LEU A 177 -3.17 5.37 -17.78
CA LEU A 177 -2.43 4.96 -18.98
C LEU A 177 -3.37 4.43 -20.07
N CYS A 178 -4.35 3.61 -19.69
CA CYS A 178 -5.33 3.06 -20.64
C CYS A 178 -6.10 4.17 -21.35
N MET A 179 -6.57 5.17 -20.61
CA MET A 179 -7.28 6.32 -21.18
C MET A 179 -6.36 7.17 -22.06
N PHE A 180 -5.12 7.42 -21.63
CA PHE A 180 -4.16 8.22 -22.40
C PHE A 180 -3.81 7.59 -23.77
N PHE A 181 -3.73 6.25 -23.85
CA PHE A 181 -3.43 5.55 -25.09
C PHE A 181 -4.68 5.12 -25.89
N SER A 182 -5.89 5.42 -25.41
CA SER A 182 -7.14 5.07 -26.08
C SER A 182 -7.68 6.22 -26.92
N PRO A 183 -7.94 6.03 -28.23
CA PRO A 183 -8.57 7.04 -29.06
C PRO A 183 -9.93 7.49 -28.48
N GLY A 184 -10.17 8.80 -28.46
CA GLY A 184 -11.44 9.38 -27.98
C GLY A 184 -11.64 9.38 -26.45
N ARG A 185 -10.65 8.94 -25.68
CA ARG A 185 -10.63 9.09 -24.21
C ARG A 185 -9.55 10.09 -23.81
N SER A 186 -9.73 10.72 -22.65
CA SER A 186 -8.73 11.62 -22.08
C SER A 186 -8.44 11.27 -20.63
N SER A 187 -7.18 11.06 -20.30
CA SER A 187 -6.73 10.71 -18.95
C SER A 187 -6.93 11.84 -17.91
N THR A 188 -7.22 13.06 -18.35
CA THR A 188 -7.59 14.19 -17.48
C THR A 188 -9.09 14.41 -17.36
N GLY A 189 -9.89 13.65 -18.11
CA GLY A 189 -11.34 13.61 -17.94
C GLY A 189 -11.77 12.70 -16.79
N THR A 190 -13.09 12.50 -16.67
CA THR A 190 -13.68 11.60 -15.68
C THR A 190 -13.11 10.17 -15.84
N PRO A 191 -12.58 9.54 -14.77
CA PRO A 191 -11.95 8.22 -14.87
C PRO A 191 -12.87 7.11 -15.38
N ASP A 192 -12.57 6.59 -16.58
CA ASP A 192 -13.24 5.42 -17.16
C ASP A 192 -12.65 4.13 -16.57
N ARG A 193 -13.25 3.65 -15.48
CA ARG A 193 -12.85 2.40 -14.79
C ARG A 193 -13.13 1.12 -15.59
N THR A 194 -13.76 1.23 -16.76
CA THR A 194 -13.98 0.11 -17.70
C THR A 194 -12.92 0.07 -18.80
N CYS A 195 -12.04 1.07 -18.87
CA CYS A 195 -10.93 1.08 -19.82
C CYS A 195 -10.05 -0.17 -19.62
N GLY A 196 -9.86 -0.94 -20.69
CA GLY A 196 -9.13 -2.22 -20.65
C GLY A 196 -10.00 -3.43 -20.26
N GLY A 197 -11.29 -3.25 -20.04
CA GLY A 197 -12.26 -4.30 -19.75
C GLY A 197 -12.59 -4.46 -18.26
N LEU A 198 -13.68 -5.20 -17.97
CA LEU A 198 -14.27 -5.30 -16.64
C LEU A 198 -13.32 -5.87 -15.57
N PHE A 199 -12.41 -6.77 -15.96
CA PHE A 199 -11.62 -7.56 -15.01
C PHE A 199 -10.15 -7.13 -14.87
N VAL A 200 -9.61 -6.29 -15.77
CA VAL A 200 -8.18 -5.94 -15.72
C VAL A 200 -7.83 -5.15 -14.46
N VAL A 201 -8.60 -4.12 -14.11
CA VAL A 201 -8.40 -3.35 -12.86
C VAL A 201 -8.56 -4.23 -11.62
N PRO A 202 -9.62 -5.06 -11.48
CA PRO A 202 -9.70 -6.05 -10.39
C PRO A 202 -8.48 -6.97 -10.29
N PHE A 203 -7.95 -7.47 -11.42
CA PHE A 203 -6.73 -8.28 -11.40
C PHE A 203 -5.52 -7.50 -10.87
N ILE A 204 -5.33 -6.25 -11.30
CA ILE A 204 -4.24 -5.38 -10.82
C ILE A 204 -4.37 -5.13 -9.31
N ILE A 205 -5.58 -4.82 -8.83
CA ILE A 205 -5.87 -4.60 -7.40
C ILE A 205 -5.61 -5.90 -6.59
N ALA A 206 -5.82 -7.07 -7.19
CA ALA A 206 -5.57 -8.36 -6.55
C ALA A 206 -4.07 -8.73 -6.45
N VAL A 207 -3.20 -8.17 -7.31
CA VAL A 207 -1.77 -8.52 -7.37
C VAL A 207 -1.06 -8.40 -6.01
N PRO A 208 -1.15 -7.29 -5.27
CA PRO A 208 -0.47 -7.17 -3.97
C PRO A 208 -0.89 -8.22 -2.95
N SER A 209 -2.19 -8.54 -2.86
CA SER A 209 -2.71 -9.58 -1.97
C SER A 209 -2.24 -10.98 -2.40
N THR A 210 -2.14 -11.23 -3.71
CA THR A 210 -1.57 -12.47 -4.27
C THR A 210 -0.09 -12.63 -3.91
N ILE A 211 0.70 -11.55 -3.99
CA ILE A 211 2.11 -11.56 -3.57
C ILE A 211 2.21 -11.99 -2.11
N ARG A 212 1.43 -11.37 -1.21
CA ARG A 212 1.45 -11.70 0.22
C ARG A 212 0.94 -13.11 0.53
N LEU A 213 -0.16 -13.53 -0.09
CA LEU A 213 -0.67 -14.90 0.01
C LEU A 213 0.44 -15.89 -0.31
N ARG A 214 1.11 -15.68 -1.44
CA ARG A 214 2.16 -16.60 -1.89
C ARG A 214 3.37 -16.62 -0.97
N GLN A 215 3.83 -15.45 -0.52
CA GLN A 215 4.90 -15.34 0.47
C GLN A 215 4.57 -16.15 1.74
N CYS A 216 3.33 -16.07 2.21
CA CYS A 216 2.87 -16.81 3.38
C CYS A 216 2.86 -18.33 3.14
N LEU A 217 2.42 -18.78 1.97
CA LEU A 217 2.43 -20.20 1.61
C LEU A 217 3.86 -20.76 1.46
N ILE A 218 4.79 -19.98 0.91
CA ILE A 218 6.21 -20.35 0.80
C ILE A 218 6.81 -20.53 2.20
N GLU A 219 6.59 -19.57 3.11
CA GLU A 219 7.09 -19.66 4.49
C GLU A 219 6.49 -20.85 5.25
N PHE A 220 5.19 -21.13 5.05
CA PHE A 220 4.56 -22.34 5.60
C PHE A 220 5.26 -23.61 5.09
N GLY A 221 5.54 -23.69 3.78
CA GLY A 221 6.30 -24.78 3.17
C GLY A 221 7.71 -24.91 3.77
N ARG A 222 8.42 -23.79 3.97
CA ARG A 222 9.76 -23.76 4.60
C ARG A 222 9.74 -24.34 6.01
N VAL A 223 8.81 -23.89 6.86
CA VAL A 223 8.68 -24.40 8.24
C VAL A 223 8.33 -25.89 8.24
N ARG A 224 7.39 -26.31 7.39
CA ARG A 224 7.01 -27.73 7.28
C ARG A 224 8.19 -28.60 6.85
N ASN A 225 8.98 -28.14 5.88
CA ASN A 225 10.16 -28.85 5.40
C ASN A 225 11.27 -28.90 6.46
N ALA A 226 11.49 -27.81 7.20
CA ALA A 226 12.45 -27.77 8.30
C ALA A 226 12.07 -28.77 9.42
N ASN A 227 10.81 -28.79 9.85
CA ASN A 227 10.32 -29.74 10.86
C ASN A 227 10.45 -31.20 10.39
N LYS A 228 10.14 -31.49 9.12
CA LYS A 228 10.34 -32.82 8.54
C LYS A 228 11.80 -33.27 8.60
N ARG A 229 12.75 -32.37 8.26
CA ARG A 229 14.19 -32.67 8.31
C ARG A 229 14.70 -32.85 9.74
N ALA A 230 14.18 -32.07 10.69
CA ALA A 230 14.57 -32.14 12.10
C ALA A 230 13.93 -33.33 12.84
N GLY A 231 12.84 -33.92 12.31
CA GLY A 231 12.11 -35.01 12.97
C GLY A 231 11.25 -34.55 14.17
N HIS A 232 11.25 -33.26 14.50
CA HIS A 232 10.42 -32.68 15.57
C HIS A 232 9.92 -31.28 15.17
N ILE A 233 8.96 -30.76 15.93
CA ILE A 233 8.46 -29.39 15.75
C ILE A 233 9.50 -28.43 16.35
N GLY A 234 10.02 -27.50 15.53
CA GLY A 234 10.95 -26.48 15.97
C GLY A 234 10.30 -25.34 16.77
N SER A 235 11.10 -24.36 17.17
CA SER A 235 10.66 -23.17 17.93
C SER A 235 9.62 -22.31 17.22
N HIS A 236 9.55 -22.38 15.89
CA HIS A 236 8.55 -21.69 15.07
C HIS A 236 7.21 -22.44 14.97
N GLY A 237 7.06 -23.55 15.72
CA GLY A 237 5.88 -24.39 15.70
C GLY A 237 5.72 -25.13 14.36
N TRP A 238 4.50 -25.60 14.09
CA TRP A 238 4.18 -26.34 12.88
C TRP A 238 3.96 -25.44 11.63
N GLY A 239 4.04 -24.12 11.79
CA GLY A 239 3.87 -23.14 10.71
C GLY A 239 2.47 -22.55 10.59
N GLY A 240 1.53 -22.87 11.49
CA GLY A 240 0.13 -22.42 11.44
C GLY A 240 -0.06 -20.90 11.35
N GLN A 241 0.84 -20.11 11.92
CA GLN A 241 0.81 -18.64 11.79
C GLN A 241 0.96 -18.20 10.33
N HIS A 242 1.81 -18.85 9.53
CA HIS A 242 1.94 -18.50 8.11
C HIS A 242 0.67 -18.81 7.33
N LEU A 243 0.00 -19.93 7.63
CA LEU A 243 -1.28 -20.28 7.01
C LEU A 243 -2.40 -19.32 7.43
N ALA A 244 -2.42 -18.90 8.70
CA ALA A 244 -3.37 -17.88 9.16
C ALA A 244 -3.14 -16.55 8.41
N ASN A 245 -1.88 -16.15 8.20
CA ASN A 245 -1.57 -14.95 7.42
C ASN A 245 -1.96 -15.11 5.94
N ALA A 246 -1.77 -16.29 5.36
CA ALA A 246 -2.24 -16.61 4.01
C ALA A 246 -3.77 -16.44 3.91
N LEU A 247 -4.51 -16.95 4.89
CA LEU A 247 -5.96 -16.78 4.97
C LEU A 247 -6.36 -15.30 5.09
N LYS A 248 -5.63 -14.51 5.89
CA LYS A 248 -5.85 -13.06 5.99
C LYS A 248 -5.82 -12.41 4.60
N TYR A 249 -4.75 -12.60 3.82
CA TYR A 249 -4.67 -11.99 2.48
C TYR A 249 -5.65 -12.60 1.48
N SER A 250 -6.07 -13.85 1.65
CA SER A 250 -7.08 -14.45 0.76
C SER A 250 -8.48 -13.84 0.95
N THR A 251 -8.79 -13.27 2.12
CA THR A 251 -10.07 -12.58 2.35
C THR A 251 -10.26 -11.34 1.47
N ALA A 252 -9.20 -10.80 0.85
CA ALA A 252 -9.32 -9.68 -0.07
C ALA A 252 -9.93 -10.07 -1.43
N PHE A 253 -9.76 -11.33 -1.89
CA PHE A 253 -10.22 -11.73 -3.22
C PHE A 253 -11.74 -11.72 -3.36
N PRO A 254 -12.54 -12.25 -2.42
CA PRO A 254 -13.99 -12.13 -2.50
C PRO A 254 -14.46 -10.68 -2.57
N VAL A 255 -13.85 -9.76 -1.81
CA VAL A 255 -14.17 -8.32 -1.86
C VAL A 255 -13.94 -7.78 -3.26
N ILE A 256 -12.77 -8.06 -3.87
CA ILE A 256 -12.41 -7.58 -5.21
C ILE A 256 -13.32 -8.16 -6.29
N ILE A 257 -13.56 -9.48 -6.25
CA ILE A 257 -14.41 -10.18 -7.23
C ILE A 257 -15.84 -9.65 -7.15
N LEU A 258 -16.40 -9.55 -5.96
CA LEU A 258 -17.77 -9.06 -5.75
C LEU A 258 -17.92 -7.58 -6.12
N SER A 259 -16.85 -6.79 -6.01
CA SER A 259 -16.84 -5.40 -6.50
C SER A 259 -16.91 -5.34 -8.03
N ALA A 260 -16.14 -6.19 -8.71
CA ALA A 260 -16.18 -6.29 -10.18
C ALA A 260 -17.55 -6.79 -10.69
N LEU A 261 -18.12 -7.78 -10.00
CA LEU A 261 -19.43 -8.34 -10.31
C LEU A 261 -20.57 -7.33 -10.12
N GLN A 262 -20.52 -6.48 -9.09
CA GLN A 262 -21.50 -5.41 -8.89
C GLN A 262 -21.43 -4.36 -10.00
N ARG A 263 -20.23 -4.02 -10.49
CA ARG A 263 -20.07 -3.03 -11.58
C ARG A 263 -20.62 -3.54 -12.92
N GLY A 264 -20.55 -4.84 -13.15
CA GLY A 264 -21.10 -5.51 -14.34
C GLY A 264 -22.39 -6.26 -14.05
N TYR A 265 -23.20 -5.82 -13.08
CA TYR A 265 -24.40 -6.53 -12.66
C TYR A 265 -25.40 -6.62 -13.81
N ASP A 266 -25.85 -7.84 -14.10
CA ASP A 266 -26.84 -8.15 -15.13
C ASP A 266 -27.87 -9.12 -14.53
N PRO A 267 -29.13 -8.68 -14.32
CA PRO A 267 -30.15 -9.49 -13.66
C PRO A 267 -30.54 -10.74 -14.45
N GLU A 268 -30.32 -10.77 -15.77
CA GLU A 268 -30.64 -11.94 -16.61
C GLU A 268 -29.58 -13.04 -16.48
N LYS A 269 -28.33 -12.66 -16.17
CA LYS A 269 -27.19 -13.59 -16.04
C LYS A 269 -26.87 -13.96 -14.60
N MET A 270 -27.28 -13.14 -13.62
CA MET A 270 -27.04 -13.39 -12.21
C MET A 270 -28.25 -14.00 -11.51
N GLY A 271 -28.07 -15.20 -10.95
CA GLY A 271 -29.05 -15.85 -10.06
C GLY A 271 -29.18 -15.23 -8.66
N MET A 272 -28.73 -13.99 -8.46
CA MET A 272 -28.78 -13.27 -7.19
C MET A 272 -29.21 -11.82 -7.44
N SER A 273 -30.06 -11.28 -6.55
CA SER A 273 -30.44 -9.86 -6.62
C SER A 273 -29.24 -8.95 -6.34
N GLU A 274 -29.26 -7.73 -6.88
CA GLU A 274 -28.24 -6.70 -6.64
C GLU A 274 -28.04 -6.45 -5.13
N ALA A 275 -29.15 -6.36 -4.38
CA ALA A 275 -29.13 -6.23 -2.93
C ALA A 275 -28.50 -7.45 -2.23
N GLY A 276 -28.74 -8.66 -2.74
CA GLY A 276 -28.10 -9.88 -2.26
C GLY A 276 -26.59 -9.85 -2.47
N LEU A 277 -26.16 -9.42 -3.66
CA LEU A 277 -24.75 -9.30 -4.04
C LEU A 277 -24.03 -8.25 -3.17
N PHE A 278 -24.67 -7.10 -2.93
CA PHE A 278 -24.16 -6.05 -2.05
C PHE A 278 -24.03 -6.53 -0.60
N ARG A 279 -25.03 -7.26 -0.06
CA ARG A 279 -24.96 -7.85 1.30
C ARG A 279 -23.83 -8.88 1.42
N LEU A 280 -23.64 -9.71 0.40
CA LEU A 280 -22.54 -10.67 0.36
C LEU A 280 -21.18 -9.96 0.32
N TRP A 281 -21.08 -8.89 -0.47
CA TRP A 281 -19.89 -8.03 -0.51
C TRP A 281 -19.61 -7.43 0.87
N LEU A 282 -20.62 -6.85 1.54
CA LEU A 282 -20.48 -6.30 2.90
C LEU A 282 -20.00 -7.34 3.92
N LEU A 283 -20.47 -8.59 3.83
CA LEU A 283 -19.99 -9.68 4.68
C LEU A 283 -18.48 -9.91 4.49
N PHE A 284 -18.01 -10.00 3.25
CA PHE A 284 -16.58 -10.21 2.99
C PHE A 284 -15.73 -8.98 3.33
N VAL A 285 -16.28 -7.77 3.17
CA VAL A 285 -15.67 -6.54 3.67
C VAL A 285 -15.48 -6.63 5.19
N PHE A 286 -16.53 -6.98 5.93
CA PHE A 286 -16.45 -7.17 7.38
C PHE A 286 -15.38 -8.21 7.76
N ILE A 287 -15.41 -9.39 7.14
CA ILE A 287 -14.41 -10.45 7.41
C ILE A 287 -12.99 -9.94 7.14
N ASN A 288 -12.77 -9.30 5.99
CA ASN A 288 -11.46 -8.79 5.60
C ASN A 288 -10.95 -7.71 6.57
N SER A 289 -11.78 -6.70 6.87
CA SER A 289 -11.42 -5.58 7.74
C SER A 289 -11.10 -6.05 9.16
N PHE A 290 -11.98 -6.85 9.77
CA PHE A 290 -11.82 -7.28 11.17
C PHE A 290 -10.73 -8.33 11.36
N TYR A 291 -10.57 -9.29 10.43
CA TYR A 291 -9.45 -10.22 10.52
C TYR A 291 -8.12 -9.49 10.35
N SER A 292 -8.04 -8.58 9.39
CA SER A 292 -6.80 -7.86 9.16
C SER A 292 -6.50 -6.85 10.29
N PHE A 293 -7.51 -6.27 10.95
CA PHE A 293 -7.37 -5.46 12.16
C PHE A 293 -6.83 -6.28 13.34
N TYR A 294 -7.42 -7.46 13.59
CA TYR A 294 -6.90 -8.40 14.58
C TYR A 294 -5.43 -8.70 14.32
N TRP A 295 -5.07 -8.94 13.05
CA TRP A 295 -3.70 -9.25 12.66
C TRP A 295 -2.72 -8.12 12.97
N ASP A 296 -3.09 -6.87 12.66
CA ASP A 296 -2.23 -5.71 12.91
C ASP A 296 -1.90 -5.58 14.39
N ILE A 297 -2.91 -5.66 15.25
CA ILE A 297 -2.72 -5.54 16.71
C ILE A 297 -1.99 -6.78 17.27
N ALA A 298 -2.51 -7.98 17.01
CA ALA A 298 -2.08 -9.19 17.72
C ALA A 298 -0.78 -9.80 17.18
N LYS A 299 -0.47 -9.61 15.89
CA LYS A 299 0.65 -10.31 15.23
C LYS A 299 1.74 -9.35 14.80
N ASP A 300 1.36 -8.26 14.15
CA ASP A 300 2.32 -7.31 13.58
C ASP A 300 2.86 -6.36 14.65
N TRP A 301 2.00 -5.83 15.52
CA TRP A 301 2.39 -5.01 16.67
C TRP A 301 2.67 -5.83 17.93
N ASP A 302 2.33 -7.11 17.92
CA ASP A 302 2.61 -8.08 18.99
C ASP A 302 2.02 -7.66 20.34
N LEU A 303 0.81 -7.11 20.28
CA LEU A 303 0.07 -6.64 21.45
C LEU A 303 -0.87 -7.74 21.93
N SER A 304 -1.09 -7.78 23.24
CA SER A 304 -1.82 -8.84 23.93
C SER A 304 -3.26 -8.45 24.28
N LEU A 305 -3.80 -7.40 23.65
CA LEU A 305 -5.17 -6.91 23.89
C LEU A 305 -6.24 -8.00 23.76
N PHE A 306 -6.06 -8.91 22.80
CA PHE A 306 -6.98 -10.05 22.55
C PHE A 306 -6.53 -11.36 23.21
N SER A 307 -5.55 -11.30 24.12
CA SER A 307 -4.99 -12.46 24.82
C SER A 307 -5.49 -12.52 26.26
N LYS A 308 -5.58 -13.74 26.82
CA LYS A 308 -5.84 -13.97 28.25
C LYS A 308 -4.75 -13.38 29.15
N HIS A 309 -3.58 -13.06 28.59
CA HIS A 309 -2.45 -12.50 29.32
C HIS A 309 -2.47 -10.96 29.41
N ARG A 310 -3.54 -10.28 28.97
CA ARG A 310 -3.64 -8.80 28.96
C ARG A 310 -3.42 -8.10 30.30
N ASP A 311 -3.57 -8.82 31.40
CA ASP A 311 -3.41 -8.28 32.76
C ASP A 311 -2.18 -8.88 33.46
N SER A 312 -1.32 -9.62 32.74
CA SER A 312 -0.09 -10.16 33.31
C SER A 312 0.99 -9.07 33.46
N PRO A 313 1.92 -9.20 34.42
CA PRO A 313 3.03 -8.25 34.58
C PRO A 313 3.93 -8.11 33.33
N GLU A 314 3.97 -9.15 32.48
CA GLU A 314 4.71 -9.13 31.21
C GLU A 314 3.96 -8.41 30.08
N HIS A 315 2.67 -8.13 30.29
CA HIS A 315 1.76 -7.58 29.30
C HIS A 315 0.80 -6.55 29.92
N PRO A 316 1.30 -5.49 30.58
CA PRO A 316 0.44 -4.56 31.28
C PRO A 316 -0.54 -3.92 30.30
N TRP A 317 -1.84 -4.12 30.57
CA TRP A 317 -2.95 -3.47 29.87
C TRP A 317 -2.99 -3.83 28.38
N GLY A 318 -2.54 -5.05 28.05
CA GLY A 318 -2.49 -5.56 26.68
C GLY A 318 -1.31 -5.03 25.84
N LEU A 319 -0.36 -4.29 26.43
CA LEU A 319 0.82 -3.75 25.75
C LEU A 319 2.06 -4.62 26.02
N ARG A 320 3.12 -4.44 25.21
CA ARG A 320 4.41 -5.12 25.42
C ARG A 320 5.15 -4.51 26.63
N ARG A 321 5.82 -5.33 27.43
CA ARG A 321 6.69 -4.84 28.53
C ARG A 321 7.82 -3.94 28.06
N HIS A 322 8.56 -4.39 27.04
CA HIS A 322 9.67 -3.64 26.46
C HIS A 322 9.20 -2.90 25.21
N ARG A 323 9.17 -1.57 25.30
CA ARG A 323 8.71 -0.66 24.24
C ARG A 323 9.70 0.47 24.05
N TYR A 324 9.87 0.89 22.80
CA TYR A 324 10.71 2.04 22.45
C TYR A 324 9.91 3.34 22.34
N PHE A 325 8.59 3.26 22.19
CA PHE A 325 7.71 4.42 22.33
C PHE A 325 7.18 4.44 23.76
N HIS A 326 7.56 5.45 24.54
CA HIS A 326 7.25 5.50 25.97
C HIS A 326 5.82 5.94 26.29
N ALA A 327 5.15 6.61 25.36
CA ALA A 327 3.78 7.08 25.57
C ALA A 327 2.77 5.97 25.20
N ASP A 328 2.14 5.38 26.22
CA ASP A 328 1.13 4.32 26.07
C ASP A 328 -0.03 4.74 25.15
N ASN A 329 -0.46 6.00 25.27
CA ASN A 329 -1.53 6.58 24.46
C ASN A 329 -1.27 6.46 22.96
N LEU A 330 0.00 6.47 22.50
CA LEU A 330 0.32 6.31 21.08
C LEU A 330 -0.14 4.96 20.53
N TYR A 331 -0.03 3.88 21.32
CA TYR A 331 -0.45 2.55 20.89
C TYR A 331 -1.97 2.47 20.80
N TYR A 332 -2.70 2.97 21.80
CA TYR A 332 -4.17 2.94 21.79
C TYR A 332 -4.75 3.85 20.72
N THR A 333 -4.21 5.05 20.53
CA THR A 333 -4.59 5.95 19.43
C THR A 333 -4.35 5.29 18.08
N ALA A 334 -3.20 4.61 17.89
CA ALA A 334 -2.93 3.89 16.65
C ALA A 334 -3.91 2.72 16.40
N MET A 335 -4.32 1.98 17.43
CA MET A 335 -5.35 0.94 17.31
C MET A 335 -6.68 1.53 16.83
N VAL A 336 -7.11 2.65 17.42
CA VAL A 336 -8.38 3.31 17.05
C VAL A 336 -8.31 3.82 15.61
N ILE A 337 -7.22 4.49 15.24
CA ILE A 337 -7.01 4.98 13.88
C ILE A 337 -6.99 3.82 12.88
N ASP A 338 -6.28 2.72 13.19
CA ASP A 338 -6.22 1.56 12.29
C ASP A 338 -7.60 0.91 12.09
N LEU A 339 -8.42 0.79 13.14
CA LEU A 339 -9.78 0.26 13.03
C LEU A 339 -10.63 1.08 12.05
N PHE A 340 -10.69 2.40 12.23
CA PHE A 340 -11.50 3.28 11.38
C PHE A 340 -11.00 3.30 9.93
N LEU A 341 -9.68 3.43 9.74
CA LEU A 341 -9.11 3.49 8.39
C LEU A 341 -9.20 2.14 7.66
N ARG A 342 -9.19 1.00 8.35
CA ARG A 342 -9.42 -0.31 7.73
C ARG A 342 -10.82 -0.46 7.14
N CYS A 343 -11.83 0.18 7.73
CA CYS A 343 -13.16 0.22 7.14
C CYS A 343 -13.14 1.00 5.81
N THR A 344 -12.34 2.06 5.70
CA THR A 344 -12.24 2.88 4.47
C THR A 344 -11.62 2.14 3.28
N TRP A 345 -10.68 1.21 3.52
CA TRP A 345 -10.03 0.44 2.44
C TRP A 345 -11.02 -0.38 1.61
N SER A 346 -12.04 -0.95 2.25
CA SER A 346 -13.07 -1.72 1.56
C SER A 346 -14.10 -0.83 0.90
N PHE A 347 -14.48 0.27 1.54
CA PHE A 347 -15.50 1.18 0.99
C PHE A 347 -15.08 1.75 -0.36
N LYS A 348 -13.81 2.14 -0.56
CA LYS A 348 -13.32 2.66 -1.86
C LYS A 348 -13.41 1.68 -3.04
N LEU A 349 -13.67 0.39 -2.79
CA LEU A 349 -13.90 -0.61 -3.84
C LEU A 349 -15.38 -0.75 -4.23
N SER A 350 -16.29 -0.11 -3.49
CA SER A 350 -17.72 -0.16 -3.76
C SER A 350 -18.07 0.56 -5.07
N PRO A 351 -18.70 -0.11 -6.05
CA PRO A 351 -19.16 0.54 -7.27
C PRO A 351 -20.21 1.63 -7.03
N HIS A 352 -20.92 1.56 -5.90
CA HIS A 352 -21.92 2.58 -5.54
C HIS A 352 -21.27 3.95 -5.28
N LEU A 353 -19.99 4.00 -4.88
CA LEU A 353 -19.26 5.26 -4.77
C LEU A 353 -18.87 5.85 -6.13
N ASP A 354 -18.78 5.02 -7.18
CA ASP A 354 -18.44 5.44 -8.53
C ASP A 354 -19.65 6.10 -9.24
N HIS A 355 -20.89 5.84 -8.80
CA HIS A 355 -22.11 6.41 -9.38
C HIS A 355 -22.42 7.85 -8.93
N PHE A 356 -21.72 8.36 -7.91
CA PHE A 356 -21.87 9.74 -7.45
C PHE A 356 -20.63 10.54 -7.88
N ASN A 357 -20.76 11.28 -8.99
CA ASN A 357 -19.68 12.08 -9.61
C ASN A 357 -18.99 13.07 -8.64
N ASP A 358 -19.63 13.45 -7.52
CA ASP A 358 -19.04 14.31 -6.48
C ASP A 358 -18.07 13.58 -5.52
N LEU A 359 -17.88 12.26 -5.64
CA LEU A 359 -17.08 11.46 -4.70
C LEU A 359 -15.66 11.12 -5.16
N GLU A 360 -15.21 11.57 -6.33
CA GLU A 360 -13.82 11.36 -6.80
C GLU A 360 -12.78 11.92 -5.80
N GLY A 361 -13.08 13.07 -5.18
CA GLY A 361 -12.28 13.62 -4.08
C GLY A 361 -12.31 12.74 -2.81
N GLY A 362 -13.44 12.07 -2.56
CA GLY A 362 -13.59 11.09 -1.48
C GLY A 362 -12.73 9.85 -1.70
N ILE A 363 -12.72 9.30 -2.92
CA ILE A 363 -11.89 8.14 -3.29
C ILE A 363 -10.40 8.50 -3.13
N PHE A 364 -9.97 9.64 -3.65
CA PHE A 364 -8.60 10.14 -3.47
C PHE A 364 -8.25 10.29 -1.98
N THR A 365 -9.15 10.87 -1.18
CA THR A 365 -8.95 11.00 0.27
C THR A 365 -8.79 9.65 0.95
N MET A 366 -9.61 8.64 0.58
CA MET A 366 -9.47 7.28 1.11
C MET A 366 -8.14 6.62 0.71
N GLU A 367 -7.60 6.91 -0.47
CA GLU A 367 -6.26 6.43 -0.86
C GLU A 367 -5.14 7.09 -0.05
N VAL A 368 -5.21 8.41 0.17
CA VAL A 368 -4.28 9.14 1.04
C VAL A 368 -4.34 8.60 2.47
N LEU A 369 -5.55 8.38 3.00
CA LEU A 369 -5.75 7.81 4.33
C LEU A 369 -5.22 6.38 4.45
N GLU A 370 -5.33 5.56 3.40
CA GLU A 370 -4.75 4.22 3.39
C GLU A 370 -3.21 4.25 3.40
N VAL A 371 -2.59 5.19 2.68
CA VAL A 371 -1.13 5.40 2.76
C VAL A 371 -0.72 5.91 4.14
N PHE A 372 -1.48 6.84 4.73
CA PHE A 372 -1.25 7.32 6.09
C PHE A 372 -1.36 6.20 7.14
N ARG A 373 -2.39 5.35 7.04
CA ARG A 373 -2.56 4.18 7.91
C ARG A 373 -1.34 3.26 7.85
N ARG A 374 -0.86 2.94 6.64
CA ARG A 374 0.34 2.12 6.45
C ARG A 374 1.60 2.77 7.00
N TRP A 375 1.76 4.08 6.78
CA TRP A 375 2.87 4.87 7.34
C TRP A 375 2.91 4.80 8.87
N MET A 376 1.76 4.95 9.53
CA MET A 376 1.61 4.78 10.97
C MET A 376 1.96 3.34 11.39
N TRP A 377 1.38 2.35 10.71
CA TRP A 377 1.60 0.92 11.00
C TRP A 377 3.09 0.53 10.93
N ILE A 378 3.87 1.12 10.02
CA ILE A 378 5.31 0.83 9.86
C ILE A 378 6.09 1.16 11.14
N PHE A 379 5.77 2.24 11.85
CA PHE A 379 6.45 2.58 13.11
C PHE A 379 6.37 1.45 14.13
N PHE A 380 5.14 0.99 14.38
CA PHE A 380 4.87 -0.05 15.36
C PHE A 380 5.39 -1.41 14.88
N ARG A 381 5.25 -1.75 13.60
CA ARG A 381 5.78 -3.00 13.05
C ARG A 381 7.30 -3.09 13.18
N VAL A 382 8.01 -2.00 12.86
CA VAL A 382 9.47 -1.94 12.92
C VAL A 382 9.95 -1.95 14.36
N GLU A 383 9.28 -1.24 15.26
CA GLU A 383 9.58 -1.27 16.69
C GLU A 383 9.40 -2.66 17.30
N THR A 384 8.34 -3.37 16.94
CA THR A 384 8.15 -4.79 17.32
C THR A 384 9.28 -5.67 16.82
N GLU A 385 9.65 -5.56 15.53
CA GLU A 385 10.71 -6.40 14.95
C GLU A 385 12.08 -6.10 15.57
N TRP A 386 12.34 -4.84 15.89
CA TRP A 386 13.53 -4.41 16.62
C TRP A 386 13.58 -5.05 18.00
N GLY A 387 12.49 -4.98 18.77
CA GLY A 387 12.39 -5.61 20.09
C GLY A 387 12.66 -7.12 20.06
N ARG A 388 12.05 -7.83 19.10
CA ARG A 388 12.28 -9.27 18.89
C ARG A 388 13.75 -9.59 18.56
N SER A 389 14.38 -8.77 17.72
CA SER A 389 15.79 -8.92 17.34
C SER A 389 16.73 -8.74 18.54
N GLN A 390 16.50 -7.73 19.37
CA GLN A 390 17.32 -7.47 20.57
C GLN A 390 17.18 -8.57 21.62
N MET A 391 15.97 -9.09 21.81
CA MET A 391 15.72 -10.21 22.73
C MET A 391 16.46 -11.48 22.28
N SER A 392 16.44 -11.79 20.98
CA SER A 392 17.18 -12.93 20.42
C SER A 392 18.69 -12.81 20.68
N VAL A 393 19.27 -11.62 20.47
CA VAL A 393 20.69 -11.35 20.75
C VAL A 393 21.02 -11.50 22.23
N ALA A 394 20.15 -11.01 23.14
CA ALA A 394 20.34 -11.13 24.57
C ALA A 394 20.34 -12.60 25.04
N LEU A 395 19.39 -13.41 24.55
CA LEU A 395 19.30 -14.84 24.84
C LEU A 395 20.49 -15.63 24.30
N GLN A 396 21.05 -15.24 23.14
CA GLN A 396 22.24 -15.88 22.61
C GLN A 396 23.47 -15.57 23.47
N LYS A 397 23.61 -14.33 23.96
CA LYS A 397 24.68 -13.93 24.87
C LYS A 397 24.59 -14.62 26.23
N SER A 398 23.38 -14.86 26.75
CA SER A 398 23.19 -15.55 28.02
C SER A 398 23.48 -17.05 27.95
N LYS A 399 23.44 -17.67 26.77
CA LYS A 399 23.82 -19.08 26.56
C LYS A 399 25.34 -19.29 26.40
N LEU A 400 26.08 -18.22 26.14
CA LEU A 400 27.54 -18.22 25.96
C LEU A 400 28.29 -17.87 27.25
N LYS A 401 27.57 -17.43 28.29
CA LYS A 401 28.05 -17.29 29.66
C LYS A 401 27.56 -18.48 30.45
#